data_AF-A0A7V9UR79-F1
#
_entry.id   AF-A0A7V9UR79-F1
#
_cell.length_a   1.000
_cell.length_b   1.000
_cell.length_c   1.000
_cell.angle_alpha   90.00
_cell.angle_beta   90.00
_cell.angle_gamma   90.00
#
_symmetry.space_group_name_H-M   'P 1'
#
loop_
_entity.id
_entity.type
_entity.pdbx_description
1 polymer ?
#
loop_
_entity_poly.entity_id
_entity_poly.type
_entity_poly.pdbx_seq_one_letter_code
_entity_poly.pdbx_strand_id
1 'polypeptide(L)'
;EGATLVCVPVPEDAEIPAEDLREVLDEALAEAEKKMIAGRELTPFLLSRMAERSGGATLRANIALLENNARVAAEIAVALTQGR
;
A
#
# COMPACT_ATOMS: atom_id res chain seq x y z
N GLU A 1 0.37 -28.27 -2.33
CA GLU A 1 0.22 -27.04 -3.13
C GLU A 1 0.90 -25.90 -2.38
N GLY A 2 1.46 -24.93 -3.09
CA GLY A 2 2.18 -23.79 -2.50
C GLY A 2 1.96 -22.53 -3.33
N ALA A 3 2.25 -21.38 -2.74
CA ALA A 3 2.16 -20.09 -3.40
C ALA A 3 3.54 -19.41 -3.44
N THR A 4 3.76 -18.57 -4.45
CA THR A 4 4.93 -17.69 -4.54
C THR A 4 4.47 -16.26 -4.32
N LEU A 5 5.10 -15.53 -3.41
CA LEU A 5 4.86 -14.11 -3.20
C LEU A 5 5.81 -13.30 -4.10
N VAL A 6 5.24 -12.45 -4.94
CA VAL A 6 5.99 -11.50 -5.77
C VAL A 6 5.75 -10.10 -5.24
N CYS A 7 6.82 -9.44 -4.80
CA CYS A 7 6.77 -8.07 -4.31
C CYS A 7 7.09 -7.12 -5.46
N VAL A 8 6.16 -6.24 -5.79
CA VAL A 8 6.31 -5.23 -6.84
C VAL A 8 6.44 -3.86 -6.16
N PRO A 9 7.48 -3.07 -6.48
CA PRO A 9 7.67 -1.76 -5.87
C PRO A 9 6.62 -0.76 -6.34
N VAL A 10 6.40 0.29 -5.55
CA VAL A 10 5.66 1.48 -5.99
C VAL A 10 6.43 2.12 -7.16
N PRO A 11 5.75 2.60 -8.22
CA PRO A 11 6.41 3.40 -9.26
C PRO A 11 7.14 4.62 -8.69
N GLU A 12 8.34 4.93 -9.21
CA GLU A 12 9.20 6.02 -8.70
C GLU A 12 8.51 7.39 -8.69
N ASP A 13 7.65 7.66 -9.67
CA ASP A 13 6.90 8.91 -9.80
C ASP A 13 5.75 9.07 -8.79
N ALA A 14 5.36 7.97 -8.14
CA ALA A 14 4.34 7.91 -7.10
C ALA A 14 4.91 7.54 -5.72
N GLU A 15 6.23 7.37 -5.61
CA GLU A 15 6.90 7.02 -4.37
C GLU A 15 6.85 8.18 -3.35
N ILE A 16 6.66 7.82 -2.08
CA ILE A 16 6.68 8.77 -0.96
C ILE A 16 7.97 8.49 -0.17
N PRO A 17 8.74 9.53 0.18
CA PRO A 17 9.91 9.37 1.03
C PRO A 17 9.56 8.61 2.31
N ALA A 18 10.40 7.64 2.67
CA ALA A 18 10.15 6.77 3.82
C ALA A 18 10.04 7.54 5.14
N GLU A 19 10.76 8.66 5.27
CA GLU A 19 10.72 9.54 6.44
C GLU A 19 9.34 10.21 6.57
N ASP A 20 8.85 10.83 5.50
CA ASP A 20 7.51 11.45 5.43
C ASP A 20 6.40 10.44 5.73
N LEU A 21 6.51 9.23 5.16
CA LEU A 21 5.52 8.17 5.39
C LEU A 21 5.51 7.70 6.84
N ARG A 22 6.70 7.61 7.47
CA ARG A 22 6.83 7.18 8.86
C ARG A 22 6.24 8.20 9.83
N GLU A 23 6.49 9.48 9.60
CA GLU A 23 5.87 10.55 10.41
C GLU A 23 4.34 10.45 10.38
N VAL A 24 3.75 10.34 9.17
CA VAL A 24 2.30 10.22 9.00
C VAL A 24 1.73 8.94 9.62
N LEU A 25 2.47 7.82 9.56
CA LEU A 25 2.07 6.55 10.19
C LEU A 25 2.10 6.65 11.73
N ASP A 26 3.16 7.21 12.30
CA ASP A 26 3.32 7.32 13.75
C ASP A 26 2.22 8.21 14.37
N GLU A 27 1.86 9.32 13.70
CA GLU A 27 0.72 10.15 14.08
C GLU A 27 -0.61 9.37 14.05
N ALA A 28 -0.85 8.60 12.99
CA ALA A 28 -2.07 7.82 12.83
C ALA A 28 -2.17 6.71 13.90
N LEU A 29 -1.05 6.04 14.23
CA LEU A 29 -0.99 5.04 15.28
C LEU A 29 -1.26 5.64 16.66
N ALA A 30 -0.65 6.78 16.98
CA ALA A 30 -0.89 7.47 18.25
C ALA A 30 -2.36 7.91 18.40
N GLU A 31 -3.02 8.25 17.30
CA GLU A 31 -4.45 8.56 17.32
C GLU A 31 -5.34 7.32 17.47
N ALA A 32 -4.99 6.22 16.80
CA ALA A 32 -5.69 4.94 16.94
C ALA A 32 -5.66 4.48 18.40
N GLU A 33 -4.52 4.60 19.06
CA GLU A 33 -4.35 4.26 20.48
C GLU A 33 -5.24 5.13 21.39
N LYS A 34 -5.21 6.45 21.23
CA LYS A 34 -6.07 7.38 21.99
C LYS A 34 -7.56 7.09 21.83
N LYS A 35 -7.96 6.59 20.66
CA LYS A 35 -9.35 6.23 20.33
C LYS A 35 -9.68 4.76 20.61
N MET A 36 -8.73 3.98 21.12
CA MET A 36 -8.85 2.54 21.37
C MET A 36 -9.32 1.74 20.13
N ILE A 37 -8.88 2.16 18.94
CA ILE A 37 -9.19 1.47 17.67
C ILE A 37 -8.25 0.27 17.52
N ALA A 38 -8.80 -0.92 17.32
CA ALA A 38 -8.03 -2.15 17.26
C ALA A 38 -8.67 -3.20 16.33
N GLY A 39 -7.94 -4.32 16.14
CA GLY A 39 -8.41 -5.44 15.34
C GLY A 39 -8.70 -5.04 13.89
N ARG A 40 -9.81 -5.51 13.35
CA ARG A 40 -10.21 -5.28 11.94
C ARG A 40 -10.44 -3.80 11.59
N GLU A 41 -10.65 -2.94 12.58
CA GLU A 41 -10.92 -1.51 12.38
C GLU A 41 -9.63 -0.68 12.26
N LEU A 42 -8.50 -1.24 12.70
CA LEU A 42 -7.22 -0.54 12.70
C LEU A 42 -6.75 -0.21 11.28
N THR A 43 -6.69 -1.19 10.37
CA THR A 43 -6.18 -0.97 9.01
C THR A 43 -7.01 0.05 8.22
N PRO A 44 -8.36 -0.04 8.17
CA PRO A 44 -9.17 0.99 7.50
C PRO A 44 -8.97 2.38 8.10
N PHE A 45 -8.85 2.47 9.44
CA PHE A 45 -8.58 3.74 10.12
C PHE A 45 -7.23 4.33 9.72
N LEU A 46 -6.15 3.53 9.79
CA LEU A 46 -4.80 4.00 9.45
C LEU A 46 -4.74 4.48 8.00
N LEU A 47 -5.28 3.72 7.05
CA LEU A 47 -5.28 4.12 5.64
C LEU A 47 -6.04 5.45 5.41
N SER A 48 -7.20 5.63 6.04
CA SER A 48 -7.97 6.88 5.95
C SER A 48 -7.18 8.06 6.54
N ARG A 49 -6.65 7.90 7.76
CA ARG A 49 -5.90 8.98 8.43
C ARG A 49 -4.62 9.33 7.69
N MET A 50 -3.88 8.34 7.20
CA MET A 50 -2.69 8.60 6.41
C MET A 50 -3.02 9.33 5.10
N ALA A 51 -4.15 9.02 4.45
CA ALA A 51 -4.60 9.75 3.27
C ALA A 51 -4.98 11.19 3.60
N GLU A 52 -5.71 11.42 4.69
CA GLU A 52 -6.08 12.77 5.14
C GLU A 52 -4.85 13.62 5.50
N ARG A 53 -3.91 13.06 6.28
CA ARG A 53 -2.71 13.77 6.76
C ARG A 53 -1.72 14.11 5.66
N SER A 54 -1.59 13.24 4.65
CA SER A 54 -0.68 13.43 3.53
C SER A 54 -1.27 14.27 2.37
N GLY A 55 -2.46 14.87 2.53
CA GLY A 55 -3.14 15.56 1.43
C GLY A 55 -3.46 14.63 0.24
N GLY A 56 -3.75 13.36 0.56
CA GLY A 56 -4.04 12.30 -0.39
C GLY A 56 -2.82 11.68 -1.07
N ALA A 57 -1.58 12.02 -0.70
CA ALA A 57 -0.40 11.45 -1.33
C ALA A 57 -0.33 9.93 -1.15
N THR A 58 -0.60 9.42 0.06
CA THR A 58 -0.59 7.97 0.33
C THR A 58 -1.67 7.22 -0.45
N LEU A 59 -2.83 7.84 -0.67
CA LEU A 59 -3.88 7.26 -1.51
C LEU A 59 -3.44 7.17 -2.97
N ARG A 60 -2.83 8.24 -3.51
CA ARG A 60 -2.31 8.25 -4.88
C ARG A 60 -1.21 7.19 -5.08
N ALA A 61 -0.27 7.10 -4.14
CA ALA A 61 0.78 6.08 -4.16
C ALA A 61 0.20 4.65 -4.13
N ASN A 62 -0.82 4.41 -3.31
CA ASN A 62 -1.48 3.10 -3.21
C ASN A 62 -2.22 2.73 -4.51
N ILE A 63 -2.89 3.69 -5.16
CA ILE A 63 -3.52 3.47 -6.47
C ILE A 63 -2.47 3.12 -7.53
N ALA A 64 -1.38 3.89 -7.61
CA ALA A 64 -0.29 3.63 -8.56
C ALA A 64 0.36 2.26 -8.31
N LEU A 65 0.56 1.87 -7.05
CA LEU A 65 1.02 0.53 -6.66
C LEU A 65 0.05 -0.56 -7.12
N LEU A 66 -1.26 -0.38 -6.90
CA LEU A 66 -2.27 -1.36 -7.30
C LEU A 66 -2.31 -1.58 -8.81
N GLU A 67 -2.22 -0.49 -9.59
CA GLU A 67 -2.14 -0.55 -11.05
C GLU A 67 -0.85 -1.25 -11.52
N ASN A 68 0.29 -0.95 -10.87
CA ASN A 68 1.56 -1.63 -11.16
C ASN A 68 1.50 -3.13 -10.83
N ASN A 69 0.91 -3.50 -9.69
CA ASN A 69 0.70 -4.89 -9.29
C ASN A 69 -0.16 -5.62 -10.34
N ALA A 70 -1.23 -5.01 -10.81
CA ALA A 70 -2.12 -5.60 -11.82
C ALA A 70 -1.39 -5.82 -13.16
N ARG A 71 -0.58 -4.85 -13.59
CA ARG A 71 0.25 -4.96 -14.79
C ARG A 71 1.25 -6.13 -14.70
N VAL A 72 2.06 -6.17 -13.64
CA VAL A 72 3.05 -7.23 -13.45
C VAL A 72 2.38 -8.60 -13.31
N ALA A 73 1.24 -8.68 -12.60
CA ALA A 73 0.48 -9.92 -12.50
C ALA A 73 -0.02 -10.42 -13.86
N ALA A 74 -0.47 -9.52 -14.73
CA ALA A 74 -0.89 -9.87 -16.08
C ALA A 74 0.29 -10.37 -16.95
N GLU A 75 1.45 -9.73 -16.87
CA GLU A 75 2.68 -10.17 -17.54
C GLU A 75 3.10 -11.58 -17.11
N ILE A 76 3.08 -11.85 -15.80
CA ILE A 76 3.36 -13.18 -15.23
C ILE A 76 2.34 -14.20 -15.77
N ALA A 77 1.05 -13.87 -15.75
CA ALA A 77 0.00 -14.78 -16.23
C ALA A 77 0.20 -15.16 -17.71
N VAL A 78 0.54 -14.18 -18.56
CA VAL A 78 0.84 -14.43 -19.98
C VAL A 78 2.08 -15.32 -20.13
N ALA A 79 3.18 -15.01 -19.45
CA ALA A 79 4.41 -15.80 -19.50
C ALA A 79 4.19 -17.26 -19.08
N LEU A 80 3.36 -17.50 -18.05
CA LEU A 80 3.00 -18.86 -17.59
C LEU A 80 2.18 -19.65 -18.61
N THR A 81 1.47 -18.98 -19.53
CA THR A 81 0.72 -19.64 -20.60
C THR A 81 1.58 -19.91 -21.85
N GLN A 82 2.61 -19.09 -22.09
CA GLN A 82 3.52 -19.23 -23.23
C GLN A 82 4.68 -20.20 -22.96
N GLY A 83 5.05 -20.41 -21.70
CA GLY A 83 6.08 -21.37 -21.28
C GLY A 83 5.57 -22.82 -21.15
N ARG A 84 4.41 -23.14 -21.72
CA ARG A 84 3.86 -24.49 -21.87
C ARG A 84 4.06 -24.98 -23.30
#